data_AF-A0A1G4W6N1-F1
#
_entry.id   AF-A0A1G4W6N1-F1
#
_cell.length_a   1.000
_cell.length_b   1.000
_cell.length_c   1.000
_cell.angle_alpha   90.00
_cell.angle_beta   90.00
_cell.angle_gamma   90.00
#
_symmetry.space_group_name_H-M   'P 1'
#
loop_
_entity.id
_entity.type
_entity.pdbx_description
1 polymer ?
#
loop_
_entity_poly.entity_id
_entity_poly.type
_entity_poly.pdbx_seq_one_letter_code
_entity_poly.pdbx_strand_id
1 'polypeptide(L)'
;MHIKTFLSLALFSVVFLSCTDQDDTEVITPQEPQLIVKFKFDPTQVRLNNLGQPSTVPVGSAAQSPVFNSISSHYLEFAPTATTALGGGTILYRAAETTAGGTNAIDFSRAKIVGEGEAFLSIPLRSIAAGSYEWVRCSLSYQNYKINVLSAGTDYVGTLASFVGFNNYITTHNIGAYAFPVNGNRSQGYWAFGLEGFNYSTSGQAPAGATTVPNPLAATSPIPAGSCVVTGQFANALVITGTETQDVVVTLSLSINNSFEWQEVNADGKYEPAAGENVVDMGLRGLIPSYQ
;
A
#
# COMPACT_ATOMS: atom_id res chain seq x y z
N MET A 1 55.82 -44.85 -71.32
CA MET A 1 55.87 -45.24 -69.89
C MET A 1 54.45 -45.14 -69.33
N HIS A 2 53.99 -46.22 -68.71
CA HIS A 2 52.58 -46.54 -68.46
C HIS A 2 51.90 -45.69 -67.37
N ILE A 3 50.66 -45.26 -67.68
CA ILE A 3 49.37 -45.40 -66.95
C ILE A 3 49.36 -45.15 -65.42
N LYS A 4 48.43 -44.27 -64.99
CA LYS A 4 47.39 -44.53 -63.97
C LYS A 4 46.28 -43.46 -64.04
N THR A 5 45.13 -43.74 -64.70
CA THR A 5 43.79 -44.08 -64.12
C THR A 5 43.26 -43.07 -63.10
N PHE A 6 42.28 -42.23 -63.49
CA PHE A 6 40.82 -42.34 -63.23
C PHE A 6 40.43 -42.22 -61.74
N LEU A 7 39.60 -41.24 -61.38
CA LEU A 7 38.21 -41.46 -60.94
C LEU A 7 37.46 -40.14 -60.70
N SER A 8 36.28 -40.03 -61.32
CA SER A 8 35.23 -39.03 -61.09
C SER A 8 34.34 -39.45 -59.91
N LEU A 9 33.86 -38.52 -59.08
CA LEU A 9 32.61 -38.68 -58.30
C LEU A 9 32.21 -37.31 -57.71
N ALA A 10 31.26 -36.60 -58.31
CA ALA A 10 29.81 -36.67 -58.09
C ALA A 10 29.34 -35.88 -56.85
N LEU A 11 28.50 -34.89 -57.16
CA LEU A 11 27.77 -33.96 -56.32
C LEU A 11 26.85 -34.69 -55.33
N PHE A 12 26.89 -34.32 -54.05
CA PHE A 12 25.85 -34.66 -53.08
C PHE A 12 25.49 -33.42 -52.26
N SER A 13 24.51 -32.67 -52.77
CA SER A 13 23.78 -31.64 -52.04
C SER A 13 22.87 -32.33 -51.02
N VAL A 14 23.24 -32.26 -49.74
CA VAL A 14 22.41 -32.71 -48.62
C VAL A 14 21.36 -31.63 -48.36
N VAL A 15 20.13 -31.89 -48.78
CA VAL A 15 18.95 -31.13 -48.38
C VAL A 15 18.53 -31.67 -47.02
N PHE A 16 18.80 -30.93 -45.95
CA PHE A 16 18.17 -31.17 -44.66
C PHE A 16 16.71 -30.69 -44.74
N LEU A 17 15.80 -31.63 -44.96
CA LEU A 17 14.38 -31.49 -44.66
C LEU A 17 14.24 -31.38 -43.13
N SER A 18 14.09 -30.17 -42.62
CA SER A 18 13.55 -29.96 -41.27
C SER A 18 12.03 -30.09 -41.37
N CYS A 19 11.52 -31.25 -40.97
CA CYS A 19 10.15 -31.34 -40.47
C CYS A 19 10.11 -30.54 -39.17
N THR A 20 9.42 -29.40 -39.16
CA THR A 20 8.94 -28.80 -37.91
C THR A 20 7.57 -29.41 -37.67
N ASP A 21 7.44 -30.21 -36.62
CA ASP A 21 6.17 -30.79 -36.19
C ASP A 21 5.12 -29.67 -36.07
N GLN A 22 4.04 -29.81 -36.84
CA GLN A 22 2.77 -29.15 -36.56
C GLN A 22 2.11 -29.95 -35.43
N ASP A 23 2.19 -29.49 -34.19
CA ASP A 23 1.15 -29.64 -33.15
C ASP A 23 1.62 -29.07 -31.80
N ASP A 24 2.01 -27.79 -31.79
CA ASP A 24 1.95 -26.98 -30.58
C ASP A 24 0.91 -25.87 -30.80
N THR A 25 -0.36 -26.26 -30.93
CA THR A 25 -1.39 -25.35 -30.43
C THR A 25 -1.20 -25.30 -28.92
N GLU A 26 -0.45 -24.30 -28.44
CA GLU A 26 -0.56 -23.89 -27.05
C GLU A 26 -2.05 -23.77 -26.76
N VAL A 27 -2.57 -24.65 -25.92
CA VAL A 27 -3.91 -24.47 -25.37
C VAL A 27 -3.80 -23.20 -24.55
N ILE A 28 -4.17 -22.08 -25.14
CA ILE A 28 -4.41 -20.84 -24.42
C ILE A 28 -5.61 -21.16 -23.54
N THR A 29 -5.36 -21.69 -22.34
CA THR A 29 -6.36 -21.68 -21.30
C THR A 29 -6.72 -20.21 -21.10
N PRO A 30 -8.01 -19.83 -21.24
CA PRO A 30 -8.41 -18.47 -20.97
C PRO A 30 -7.90 -18.10 -19.58
N GLN A 31 -7.08 -17.06 -19.49
CA GLN A 31 -6.64 -16.54 -18.20
C GLN A 31 -7.89 -16.25 -17.38
N GLU A 32 -8.00 -16.88 -16.21
CA GLU A 32 -9.15 -16.67 -15.35
C GLU A 32 -9.21 -15.18 -14.95
N PRO A 33 -10.34 -14.49 -15.18
CA PRO A 33 -10.49 -13.08 -14.83
C PRO A 33 -10.24 -12.82 -13.34
N GLN A 34 -9.42 -11.81 -13.05
CA GLN A 34 -8.98 -11.45 -11.71
C GLN A 34 -9.51 -10.08 -11.28
N LEU A 35 -9.86 -9.96 -10.01
CA LEU A 35 -9.93 -8.70 -9.31
C LEU A 35 -8.51 -8.32 -8.89
N ILE A 36 -7.99 -7.23 -9.44
CA ILE A 36 -6.67 -6.69 -9.10
C ILE A 36 -6.88 -5.43 -8.29
N VAL A 37 -6.30 -5.38 -7.08
CA VAL A 37 -6.33 -4.17 -6.24
C VAL A 37 -4.95 -3.54 -6.20
N LYS A 38 -4.89 -2.23 -6.42
CA LYS A 38 -3.66 -1.42 -6.43
C LYS A 38 -3.81 -0.19 -5.55
N PHE A 39 -2.70 0.36 -5.09
CA PHE A 39 -2.65 1.64 -4.40
C PHE A 39 -2.07 2.74 -5.31
N LYS A 40 -2.56 3.96 -5.11
CA LYS A 40 -2.01 5.21 -5.63
C LYS A 40 -1.87 6.20 -4.48
N PHE A 41 -0.80 6.98 -4.44
CA PHE A 41 -0.55 8.01 -3.45
C PHE A 41 -0.66 9.38 -4.12
N ASP A 42 -1.69 10.14 -3.75
CA ASP A 42 -2.04 11.39 -4.43
C ASP A 42 -1.83 12.61 -3.52
N PRO A 43 -0.83 13.46 -3.79
CA PRO A 43 -0.59 14.68 -3.00
C PRO A 43 -1.55 15.83 -3.36
N THR A 44 -2.34 15.68 -4.43
CA THR A 44 -3.30 16.69 -4.88
C THR A 44 -4.74 16.37 -4.47
N GLN A 45 -5.01 15.12 -4.10
CA GLN A 45 -6.29 14.70 -3.55
C GLN A 45 -6.63 15.52 -2.30
N VAL A 46 -7.92 15.80 -2.10
CA VAL A 46 -8.41 16.61 -0.98
C VAL A 46 -7.92 16.05 0.36
N ARG A 47 -7.51 16.94 1.27
CA ARG A 47 -7.18 16.59 2.64
C ARG A 47 -8.46 16.52 3.47
N LEU A 48 -8.76 15.36 4.04
CA LEU A 48 -9.96 15.12 4.86
C LEU A 48 -9.63 14.95 6.34
N ASN A 49 -10.61 15.23 7.20
CA ASN A 49 -10.61 14.85 8.61
C ASN A 49 -11.21 13.45 8.84
N ASN A 50 -11.32 13.03 10.11
CA ASN A 50 -11.88 11.72 10.50
C ASN A 50 -13.34 11.50 10.06
N LEU A 51 -14.11 12.56 9.81
CA LEU A 51 -15.50 12.48 9.34
C LEU A 51 -15.59 12.50 7.80
N GLY A 52 -14.46 12.48 7.09
CA GLY A 52 -14.45 12.55 5.63
C GLY A 52 -14.76 13.93 5.06
N GLN A 53 -14.65 14.99 5.86
CA GLN A 53 -14.87 16.37 5.43
C GLN A 53 -13.54 17.06 5.11
N PRO A 54 -13.48 17.99 4.14
CA PRO A 54 -12.28 18.78 3.87
C PRO A 54 -11.72 19.45 5.12
N SER A 55 -10.40 19.48 5.26
CA SER A 55 -9.72 20.03 6.42
C SER A 55 -8.43 20.75 6.02
N THR A 56 -8.07 21.77 6.80
CA THR A 56 -6.81 22.52 6.66
C THR A 56 -5.83 22.11 7.76
N VAL A 57 -4.56 22.46 7.58
CA VAL A 57 -3.56 22.35 8.65
C VAL A 57 -3.95 23.33 9.77
N PRO A 58 -4.00 22.90 11.05
CA PRO A 58 -4.31 23.78 12.18
C PRO A 58 -3.26 24.89 12.36
N VAL A 59 -3.68 26.00 12.97
CA VAL A 59 -2.75 27.08 13.36
C VAL A 59 -1.75 26.57 14.40
N GLY A 60 -0.47 26.88 14.21
CA GLY A 60 0.63 26.39 15.03
C GLY A 60 1.16 25.02 14.61
N SER A 61 0.56 24.40 13.60
CA SER A 61 1.09 23.19 12.97
C SER A 61 1.60 23.50 11.57
N ALA A 62 2.56 22.70 11.12
CA ALA A 62 2.97 22.61 9.73
C ALA A 62 2.88 21.16 9.26
N ALA A 63 2.84 20.99 7.93
CA ALA A 63 2.71 19.69 7.32
C ALA A 63 3.39 19.65 5.95
N GLN A 64 3.75 18.44 5.52
CA GLN A 64 4.26 18.19 4.18
C GLN A 64 3.58 16.97 3.56
N SER A 65 3.55 16.92 2.23
CA SER A 65 3.16 15.74 1.48
C SER A 65 4.38 14.85 1.29
N PRO A 66 4.47 13.69 1.98
CA PRO A 66 5.67 12.85 1.92
C PRO A 66 5.76 12.09 0.59
N VAL A 67 6.95 11.61 0.23
CA VAL A 67 7.15 10.79 -0.98
C VAL A 67 7.05 9.31 -0.61
N PHE A 68 5.93 8.67 -0.93
CA PHE A 68 5.70 7.27 -0.58
C PHE A 68 6.58 6.30 -1.37
N ASN A 69 7.19 5.36 -0.64
CA ASN A 69 7.92 4.24 -1.21
C ASN A 69 7.03 2.99 -1.24
N SER A 70 6.30 2.71 -0.16
CA SER A 70 5.46 1.53 -0.06
C SER A 70 4.40 1.63 1.03
N ILE A 71 3.43 0.72 0.97
CA ILE A 71 2.32 0.62 1.91
C ILE A 71 1.96 -0.84 2.18
N SER A 72 1.29 -1.09 3.31
CA SER A 72 0.62 -2.36 3.58
C SER A 72 -0.75 -2.13 4.21
N SER A 73 -1.64 -3.08 3.97
CA SER A 73 -2.98 -3.13 4.56
C SER A 73 -3.08 -4.32 5.51
N HIS A 74 -3.93 -4.20 6.52
CA HIS A 74 -4.35 -5.31 7.39
C HIS A 74 -5.69 -5.90 6.96
N TYR A 75 -6.56 -5.12 6.32
CA TYR A 75 -7.91 -5.54 6.00
C TYR A 75 -8.45 -4.77 4.81
N LEU A 76 -9.18 -5.43 3.92
CA LEU A 76 -9.82 -4.81 2.77
C LEU A 76 -11.19 -5.44 2.52
N GLU A 77 -12.20 -4.60 2.31
CA GLU A 77 -13.59 -4.99 2.14
C GLU A 77 -14.31 -4.09 1.14
N PHE A 78 -15.17 -4.69 0.31
CA PHE A 78 -16.19 -3.97 -0.45
C PHE A 78 -17.53 -4.02 0.28
N ALA A 79 -18.14 -2.86 0.49
CA ALA A 79 -19.41 -2.70 1.18
C ALA A 79 -20.51 -2.30 0.19
N PRO A 80 -21.63 -3.04 0.14
CA PRO A 80 -22.74 -2.73 -0.76
C PRO A 80 -23.30 -1.33 -0.59
N THR A 81 -23.53 -0.88 0.65
CA THR A 81 -24.17 0.40 0.94
C THR A 81 -23.52 1.13 2.12
N ALA A 82 -23.88 2.40 2.31
CA ALA A 82 -23.44 3.23 3.43
C ALA A 82 -23.83 2.69 4.83
N THR A 83 -24.78 1.76 4.91
CA THR A 83 -25.26 1.14 6.16
C THR A 83 -24.67 -0.25 6.40
N THR A 84 -23.87 -0.78 5.48
CA THR A 84 -23.16 -2.05 5.69
C THR A 84 -22.15 -1.87 6.82
N ALA A 85 -22.33 -2.61 7.92
CA ALA A 85 -21.38 -2.63 9.03
C ALA A 85 -20.00 -3.15 8.58
N LEU A 86 -18.92 -2.71 9.25
CA LEU A 86 -17.57 -3.21 8.98
C LEU A 86 -17.54 -4.74 9.16
N GLY A 87 -17.06 -5.47 8.16
CA GLY A 87 -17.10 -6.94 8.14
C GLY A 87 -18.41 -7.56 7.65
N GLY A 88 -19.42 -6.76 7.31
CA GLY A 88 -20.70 -7.22 6.76
C GLY A 88 -20.78 -7.22 5.24
N GLY A 89 -19.76 -6.71 4.55
CA GLY A 89 -19.59 -6.74 3.10
C GLY A 89 -18.69 -7.89 2.64
N THR A 90 -18.16 -7.75 1.44
CA THR A 90 -17.28 -8.75 0.81
C THR A 90 -15.84 -8.49 1.22
N ILE A 91 -15.36 -9.31 2.15
CA ILE A 91 -13.99 -9.24 2.67
C ILE A 91 -13.03 -9.83 1.63
N LEU A 92 -12.11 -8.99 1.16
CA LEU A 92 -11.12 -9.36 0.15
C LEU A 92 -9.79 -9.78 0.77
N TYR A 93 -9.48 -9.20 1.94
CA TYR A 93 -8.20 -9.43 2.58
C TYR A 93 -8.30 -9.27 4.10
N ARG A 94 -7.56 -10.14 4.80
CA ARG A 94 -7.22 -10.00 6.21
C ARG A 94 -5.79 -10.50 6.41
N ALA A 95 -4.91 -9.63 6.89
CA ALA A 95 -3.52 -9.98 7.16
C ALA A 95 -3.42 -10.94 8.34
N ALA A 96 -2.26 -11.58 8.47
CA ALA A 96 -1.98 -12.44 9.62
C ALA A 96 -1.96 -11.62 10.92
N GLU A 97 -2.52 -12.20 11.96
CA GLU A 97 -2.52 -11.67 13.32
C GLU A 97 -1.84 -12.68 14.26
N THR A 98 -1.33 -12.20 15.39
CA THR A 98 -0.62 -12.99 16.38
C THR A 98 -0.85 -12.46 17.78
N THR A 99 -0.71 -13.34 18.78
CA THR A 99 -0.71 -13.00 20.20
C THR A 99 0.69 -13.13 20.82
N ALA A 100 1.74 -13.26 20.00
CA ALA A 100 3.12 -13.44 20.48
C ALA A 100 3.60 -12.29 21.40
N GLY A 101 3.13 -11.06 21.16
CA GLY A 101 3.40 -9.91 22.03
C GLY A 101 2.40 -9.73 23.18
N GLY A 102 1.58 -10.73 23.50
CA GLY A 102 0.55 -10.69 24.53
C GLY A 102 -0.84 -10.47 23.97
N THR A 103 -1.21 -9.22 23.70
CA THR A 103 -2.50 -8.89 23.07
C THR A 103 -2.48 -9.20 21.57
N ASN A 104 -3.66 -9.41 20.98
CA ASN A 104 -3.78 -9.60 19.53
C ASN A 104 -3.19 -8.40 18.78
N ALA A 105 -2.42 -8.68 17.74
CA ALA A 105 -1.72 -7.69 16.93
C ALA A 105 -1.50 -8.21 15.51
N ILE A 106 -1.35 -7.29 14.55
CA ILE A 106 -0.96 -7.57 13.18
C ILE A 106 0.45 -8.16 13.20
N ASP A 107 0.65 -9.33 12.58
CA ASP A 107 1.97 -9.92 12.42
C ASP A 107 2.70 -9.23 11.27
N PHE A 108 3.51 -8.23 11.60
CA PHE A 108 4.19 -7.44 10.58
C PHE A 108 5.18 -8.26 9.74
N SER A 109 5.72 -9.35 10.28
CA SER A 109 6.64 -10.23 9.54
C SER A 109 5.99 -10.90 8.33
N ARG A 110 4.65 -10.93 8.31
CA ARG A 110 3.81 -11.50 7.25
C ARG A 110 3.06 -10.43 6.44
N ALA A 111 3.38 -9.15 6.64
CA ALA A 111 2.74 -8.06 5.94
C ALA A 111 3.06 -8.13 4.44
N LYS A 112 2.02 -7.95 3.60
CA LYS A 112 2.22 -7.74 2.16
C LYS A 112 2.49 -6.26 1.93
N ILE A 113 3.72 -5.92 1.56
CA ILE A 113 4.18 -4.55 1.31
C ILE A 113 4.32 -4.35 -0.20
N VAL A 114 3.72 -3.30 -0.73
CA VAL A 114 3.75 -2.99 -2.17
C VAL A 114 4.00 -1.50 -2.40
N GLY A 115 4.60 -1.19 -3.55
CA GLY A 115 4.73 0.17 -4.07
C GLY A 115 3.45 0.67 -4.75
N GLU A 116 3.50 1.91 -5.24
CA GLU A 116 2.44 2.48 -6.07
C GLU A 116 2.25 1.67 -7.37
N GLY A 117 1.00 1.42 -7.75
CA GLY A 117 0.64 0.74 -9.01
C GLY A 117 0.91 -0.77 -9.04
N GLU A 118 1.60 -1.31 -8.04
CA GLU A 118 1.81 -2.75 -7.87
C GLU A 118 0.54 -3.46 -7.39
N ALA A 119 0.39 -4.73 -7.76
CA ALA A 119 -0.78 -5.53 -7.38
C ALA A 119 -0.73 -5.93 -5.89
N PHE A 120 -1.52 -5.24 -5.08
CA PHE A 120 -1.75 -5.60 -3.68
C PHE A 120 -2.60 -6.87 -3.54
N LEU A 121 -3.63 -7.05 -4.36
CA LEU A 121 -4.39 -8.29 -4.44
C LEU A 121 -4.55 -8.72 -5.89
N SER A 122 -4.63 -10.03 -6.11
CA SER A 122 -5.06 -10.66 -7.34
C SER A 122 -5.93 -11.84 -6.92
N ILE A 123 -7.24 -11.72 -7.11
CA ILE A 123 -8.23 -12.68 -6.61
C ILE A 123 -9.10 -13.10 -7.80
N PRO A 124 -9.32 -14.40 -8.05
CA PRO A 124 -10.25 -14.83 -9.08
C PRO A 124 -11.64 -14.21 -8.90
N LEU A 125 -12.18 -13.53 -9.91
CA LEU A 125 -13.47 -12.83 -9.81
C LEU A 125 -14.61 -13.78 -9.42
N ARG A 126 -14.54 -15.05 -9.84
CA ARG A 126 -15.49 -16.11 -9.42
C ARG A 126 -15.58 -16.34 -7.91
N SER A 127 -14.57 -15.92 -7.15
CA SER A 127 -14.53 -16.06 -5.69
C SER A 127 -15.04 -14.82 -4.95
N ILE A 128 -15.33 -13.75 -5.69
CA ILE A 128 -15.93 -12.53 -5.17
C ILE A 128 -17.45 -12.68 -5.27
N ALA A 129 -18.16 -12.34 -4.20
CA ALA A 129 -19.62 -12.36 -4.24
C ALA A 129 -20.14 -11.40 -5.32
N ALA A 130 -21.04 -11.88 -6.17
CA ALA A 130 -21.73 -11.02 -7.13
C ALA A 130 -22.58 -9.98 -6.39
N GLY A 131 -22.59 -8.74 -6.88
CA GLY A 131 -23.28 -7.64 -6.23
C GLY A 131 -22.84 -6.28 -6.73
N SER A 132 -23.47 -5.24 -6.17
CA SER A 132 -23.14 -3.84 -6.39
C SER A 132 -22.53 -3.28 -5.11
N TYR A 133 -21.34 -2.68 -5.22
CA TYR A 133 -20.56 -2.16 -4.11
C TYR A 133 -20.35 -0.66 -4.26
N GLU A 134 -20.98 0.12 -3.38
CA GLU A 134 -20.82 1.58 -3.37
C GLU A 134 -19.54 2.03 -2.65
N TRP A 135 -18.99 1.19 -1.75
CA TRP A 135 -17.93 1.59 -0.84
C TRP A 135 -16.79 0.57 -0.78
N VAL A 136 -15.60 1.07 -0.50
CA VAL A 136 -14.44 0.27 -0.08
C VAL A 136 -13.98 0.72 1.30
N ARG A 137 -13.51 -0.25 2.10
CA ARG A 137 -12.93 -0.03 3.42
C ARG A 137 -11.57 -0.70 3.46
N CYS A 138 -10.54 0.04 3.84
CA CYS A 138 -9.17 -0.46 3.89
C CYS A 138 -8.52 -0.08 5.22
N SER A 139 -8.21 -1.10 6.04
CA SER A 139 -7.36 -0.94 7.23
C SER A 139 -5.91 -0.90 6.79
N LEU A 140 -5.20 0.18 7.08
CA LEU A 140 -3.77 0.26 6.80
C LEU A 140 -2.95 -0.18 8.00
N SER A 141 -1.91 -0.97 7.74
CA SER A 141 -1.02 -1.49 8.79
C SER A 141 0.29 -0.72 8.83
N TYR A 142 0.83 -0.36 7.66
CA TYR A 142 2.18 0.16 7.50
C TYR A 142 2.28 1.16 6.36
N GLN A 143 3.12 2.18 6.55
CA GLN A 143 3.47 3.19 5.55
C GLN A 143 4.99 3.39 5.55
N ASN A 144 5.59 3.53 4.37
CA ASN A 144 7.00 3.88 4.21
C ASN A 144 7.14 5.03 3.23
N TYR A 145 7.75 6.13 3.65
CA TYR A 145 7.84 7.33 2.82
C TYR A 145 9.03 8.21 3.22
N LYS A 146 9.43 9.11 2.33
CA LYS A 146 10.46 10.12 2.59
C LYS A 146 9.85 11.43 3.06
N ILE A 147 10.55 12.10 3.96
CA ILE A 147 10.26 13.44 4.44
C ILE A 147 11.50 14.34 4.36
N ASN A 148 11.28 15.64 4.24
CA ASN A 148 12.31 16.64 4.43
C ASN A 148 12.40 17.02 5.91
N VAL A 149 13.63 17.19 6.39
CA VAL A 149 13.96 17.56 7.78
C VAL A 149 14.99 18.67 7.76
N LEU A 150 14.75 19.77 8.46
CA LEU A 150 15.72 20.83 8.64
C LEU A 150 16.48 20.61 9.96
N SER A 151 17.81 20.73 9.91
CA SER A 151 18.64 20.70 11.11
C SER A 151 19.88 21.57 10.90
N ALA A 152 20.18 22.43 11.87
CA ALA A 152 21.32 23.35 11.83
C ALA A 152 21.41 24.16 10.50
N GLY A 153 20.26 24.59 9.98
CA GLY A 153 20.18 25.37 8.72
C GLY A 153 20.40 24.56 7.44
N THR A 154 20.50 23.23 7.51
CA THR A 154 20.66 22.34 6.36
C THR A 154 19.43 21.46 6.20
N ASP A 155 18.87 21.41 4.98
CA ASP A 155 17.78 20.50 4.64
C ASP A 155 18.32 19.10 4.34
N TYR A 156 17.71 18.09 4.96
CA TYR A 156 18.01 16.68 4.79
C TYR A 156 16.77 15.92 4.33
N VAL A 157 17.00 14.73 3.77
CA VAL A 157 15.95 13.76 3.47
C VAL A 157 16.13 12.54 4.36
N GLY A 158 15.03 12.04 4.91
CA GLY A 158 15.03 10.78 5.65
C GLY A 158 13.81 9.95 5.30
N THR A 159 13.94 8.65 5.51
CA THR A 159 12.84 7.70 5.34
C THR A 159 12.19 7.43 6.68
N LEU A 160 10.86 7.41 6.70
CA LEU A 160 10.03 7.14 7.86
C LEU A 160 9.20 5.87 7.61
N ALA A 161 9.23 4.97 8.57
CA ALA A 161 8.39 3.78 8.64
C ALA A 161 7.31 3.99 9.70
N SER A 162 6.05 4.13 9.31
CA SER A 162 4.92 4.34 10.22
C SER A 162 4.05 3.10 10.34
N PHE A 163 3.78 2.67 11.57
CA PHE A 163 2.89 1.56 11.87
C PHE A 163 1.55 2.11 12.35
N VAL A 164 0.58 2.11 11.43
CA VAL A 164 -0.70 2.81 11.63
C VAL A 164 -1.87 1.89 11.93
N GLY A 165 -1.71 0.56 11.79
CA GLY A 165 -2.74 -0.38 12.26
C GLY A 165 -2.88 -0.37 13.79
N PHE A 166 -3.97 -0.97 14.29
CA PHE A 166 -4.32 -0.97 15.72
C PHE A 166 -3.15 -1.37 16.65
N ASN A 167 -2.71 -2.62 16.57
CA ASN A 167 -1.51 -3.14 17.23
C ASN A 167 -0.70 -3.87 16.19
N ASN A 168 0.62 -3.69 16.22
CA ASN A 168 1.54 -4.37 15.32
C ASN A 168 2.55 -5.13 16.18
N TYR A 169 2.62 -6.44 16.00
CA TYR A 169 3.72 -7.24 16.53
C TYR A 169 4.89 -7.10 15.56
N ILE A 170 5.96 -6.46 16.03
CA ILE A 170 7.13 -6.13 15.23
C ILE A 170 8.31 -6.85 15.85
N THR A 171 9.01 -7.65 15.05
CA THR A 171 10.30 -8.24 15.44
C THR A 171 11.40 -7.21 15.24
N THR A 172 12.18 -7.30 14.18
CA THR A 172 13.09 -6.26 13.71
C THR A 172 12.61 -5.78 12.36
N HIS A 173 12.57 -4.47 12.16
CA HIS A 173 12.32 -3.86 10.85
C HIS A 173 13.48 -2.94 10.48
N ASN A 174 13.64 -2.67 9.19
CA ASN A 174 14.79 -1.96 8.67
C ASN A 174 14.39 -0.72 7.86
N ILE A 175 15.20 0.33 7.96
CA ILE A 175 15.17 1.49 7.06
C ILE A 175 16.58 1.64 6.51
N GLY A 176 16.78 1.28 5.24
CA GLY A 176 18.14 1.20 4.68
C GLY A 176 19.03 0.27 5.51
N ALA A 177 20.14 0.79 6.03
CA ALA A 177 21.07 0.04 6.89
C ALA A 177 20.70 0.05 8.38
N TYR A 178 19.67 0.80 8.78
CA TYR A 178 19.27 0.90 10.19
C TYR A 178 18.32 -0.24 10.55
N ALA A 179 18.69 -0.99 11.59
CA ALA A 179 17.84 -2.01 12.18
C ALA A 179 17.16 -1.49 13.45
N PHE A 180 15.86 -1.74 13.58
CA PHE A 180 15.05 -1.37 14.74
C PHE A 180 14.47 -2.62 15.40
N PRO A 181 15.16 -3.20 16.40
CA PRO A 181 14.67 -4.36 17.14
C PRO A 181 13.58 -3.92 18.12
N VAL A 182 12.33 -4.28 17.83
CA VAL A 182 11.17 -3.99 18.69
C VAL A 182 10.81 -5.20 19.55
N ASN A 183 10.74 -6.38 18.93
CA ASN A 183 10.41 -7.66 19.55
C ASN A 183 9.17 -7.60 20.48
N GLY A 184 8.10 -6.99 19.99
CA GLY A 184 6.88 -6.81 20.79
C GLY A 184 5.78 -6.05 20.07
N ASN A 185 4.67 -5.88 20.79
CA ASN A 185 3.53 -5.09 20.30
C ASN A 185 3.82 -3.59 20.36
N ARG A 186 3.40 -2.88 19.32
CA ARG A 186 3.32 -1.42 19.25
C ARG A 186 1.92 -1.00 18.87
N SER A 187 1.38 -0.02 19.60
CA SER A 187 0.11 0.63 19.28
C SER A 187 0.21 1.44 17.99
N GLN A 188 -0.95 1.76 17.40
CA GLN A 188 -1.06 2.70 16.28
C GLN A 188 -0.22 3.95 16.54
N GLY A 189 0.56 4.35 15.54
CA GLY A 189 1.38 5.55 15.57
C GLY A 189 2.82 5.32 16.03
N TYR A 190 3.27 4.08 16.26
CA TYR A 190 4.71 3.81 16.34
C TYR A 190 5.37 4.14 14.99
N TRP A 191 6.53 4.78 15.04
CA TRP A 191 7.29 5.13 13.86
C TRP A 191 8.79 5.00 14.09
N ALA A 192 9.54 4.79 13.01
CA ALA A 192 10.99 4.92 13.02
C ALA A 192 11.45 5.77 11.83
N PHE A 193 12.58 6.43 12.02
CA PHE A 193 13.17 7.37 11.08
C PHE A 193 14.64 7.03 10.87
N GLY A 194 15.07 7.02 9.61
CA GLY A 194 16.47 6.90 9.22
C GLY A 194 16.86 8.04 8.29
N LEU A 195 17.92 8.77 8.64
CA LEU A 195 18.46 9.86 7.82
C LEU A 195 19.28 9.30 6.67
N GLU A 196 19.03 9.77 5.44
CA GLU A 196 19.71 9.25 4.25
C GLU A 196 21.14 9.78 4.15
N GLY A 197 22.12 8.89 3.97
CA GLY A 197 23.53 9.26 3.78
C GLY A 197 24.29 9.62 5.05
N PHE A 198 23.64 9.57 6.21
CA PHE A 198 24.27 9.81 7.52
C PHE A 198 24.20 8.54 8.38
N ASN A 199 24.74 8.58 9.60
CA ASN A 199 24.56 7.52 10.59
C ASN A 199 23.69 8.05 11.73
N TYR A 200 22.43 8.35 11.41
CA TYR A 200 21.44 8.85 12.35
C TYR A 200 20.09 8.19 12.11
N SER A 201 19.57 7.59 13.16
CA SER A 201 18.24 7.00 13.18
C SER A 201 17.61 7.17 14.55
N THR A 202 16.28 7.21 14.59
CA THR A 202 15.50 7.32 15.82
C THR A 202 14.14 6.68 15.65
N SER A 203 13.39 6.52 16.73
CA SER A 203 12.02 6.02 16.68
C SER A 203 11.18 6.68 17.75
N GLY A 204 9.87 6.66 17.57
CA GLY A 204 8.93 7.31 18.47
C GLY A 204 7.53 6.75 18.36
N GLN A 205 6.60 7.42 19.03
CA GLN A 205 5.21 7.04 19.14
C GLN A 205 4.37 8.31 19.08
N ALA A 206 3.45 8.39 18.12
CA ALA A 206 2.47 9.47 18.06
C ALA A 206 1.47 9.37 19.23
N PRO A 207 0.87 10.49 19.66
CA PRO A 207 -0.15 10.48 20.72
C PRO A 207 -1.34 9.59 20.36
N ALA A 208 -1.97 8.99 21.37
CA ALA A 208 -3.11 8.11 21.16
C ALA A 208 -4.27 8.87 20.49
N GLY A 209 -4.82 8.30 19.42
CA GLY A 209 -5.93 8.89 18.66
C GLY A 209 -5.55 10.07 17.76
N ALA A 210 -4.27 10.41 17.65
CA ALA A 210 -3.83 11.53 16.83
C ALA A 210 -3.75 11.21 15.32
N THR A 211 -3.57 9.94 14.96
CA THR A 211 -3.58 9.48 13.57
C THR A 211 -4.95 9.69 12.94
N THR A 212 -5.02 10.51 11.89
CA THR A 212 -6.26 10.69 11.11
C THR A 212 -6.62 9.44 10.32
N VAL A 213 -7.90 9.04 10.38
CA VAL A 213 -8.48 7.91 9.68
C VAL A 213 -9.85 8.33 9.12
N PRO A 214 -9.91 8.80 7.87
CA PRO A 214 -11.17 9.31 7.31
C PRO A 214 -12.23 8.21 7.15
N ASN A 215 -13.38 8.44 7.77
CA ASN A 215 -14.58 7.63 7.60
C ASN A 215 -15.81 8.53 7.34
N PRO A 216 -16.15 8.78 6.07
CA PRO A 216 -17.38 9.49 5.70
C PRO A 216 -18.66 8.81 6.21
N LEU A 217 -18.59 7.51 6.55
CA LEU A 217 -19.72 6.72 7.07
C LEU A 217 -19.78 6.69 8.60
N ALA A 218 -19.08 7.57 9.32
CA ALA A 218 -18.98 7.51 10.78
C ALA A 218 -20.35 7.44 11.50
N ALA A 219 -21.39 8.06 10.94
CA ALA A 219 -22.73 8.07 11.53
C ALA A 219 -23.55 6.79 11.26
N THR A 220 -23.31 6.09 10.14
CA THR A 220 -24.12 4.93 9.70
C THR A 220 -23.37 3.61 9.81
N SER A 221 -22.04 3.63 9.70
CA SER A 221 -21.15 2.49 9.76
C SER A 221 -19.80 2.90 10.41
N PRO A 222 -19.78 3.05 11.74
CA PRO A 222 -18.57 3.44 12.46
C PRO A 222 -17.46 2.39 12.34
N ILE A 223 -16.22 2.81 12.61
CA ILE A 223 -15.03 1.94 12.66
C ILE A 223 -14.50 1.86 14.09
N PRO A 224 -13.86 0.75 14.49
CA PRO A 224 -13.17 0.69 15.77
C PRO A 224 -12.08 1.76 15.84
N ALA A 225 -11.96 2.43 16.99
CA ALA A 225 -10.89 3.38 17.23
C ALA A 225 -9.51 2.70 17.07
N GLY A 226 -8.55 3.41 16.47
CA GLY A 226 -7.22 2.87 16.21
C GLY A 226 -7.11 1.83 15.08
N SER A 227 -8.23 1.44 14.45
CA SER A 227 -8.20 0.41 13.40
C SER A 227 -7.54 0.85 12.09
N CYS A 228 -7.39 2.16 11.85
CA CYS A 228 -6.90 2.71 10.58
C CYS A 228 -7.69 2.29 9.34
N VAL A 229 -8.98 2.00 9.51
CA VAL A 229 -9.89 1.71 8.40
C VAL A 229 -10.30 2.99 7.71
N VAL A 230 -9.60 3.35 6.63
CA VAL A 230 -10.02 4.44 5.74
C VAL A 230 -11.17 3.97 4.84
N THR A 231 -12.16 4.82 4.65
CA THR A 231 -13.38 4.49 3.88
C THR A 231 -13.54 5.44 2.71
N GLY A 232 -13.79 4.89 1.52
CA GLY A 232 -13.97 5.66 0.28
C GLY A 232 -15.18 5.17 -0.51
N GLN A 233 -15.86 6.12 -1.17
CA GLN A 233 -17.00 5.85 -2.04
C GLN A 233 -16.55 5.77 -3.49
N PHE A 234 -17.02 4.75 -4.23
CA PHE A 234 -16.85 4.76 -5.68
C PHE A 234 -17.73 5.83 -6.33
N ALA A 235 -17.22 6.46 -7.39
CA ALA A 235 -18.00 7.44 -8.16
C ALA A 235 -19.28 6.82 -8.77
N ASN A 236 -19.16 5.57 -9.24
CA ASN A 236 -20.28 4.70 -9.60
C ASN A 236 -20.08 3.38 -8.85
N ALA A 237 -21.14 2.70 -8.43
CA ALA A 237 -20.97 1.45 -7.72
C ALA A 237 -20.24 0.40 -8.59
N LEU A 238 -19.25 -0.28 -8.00
CA LEU A 238 -18.58 -1.41 -8.63
C LEU A 238 -19.55 -2.58 -8.71
N VAL A 239 -19.85 -3.05 -9.91
CA VAL A 239 -20.73 -4.21 -10.13
C VAL A 239 -19.89 -5.43 -10.47
N ILE A 240 -19.99 -6.46 -9.65
CA ILE A 240 -19.46 -7.80 -9.91
C ILE A 240 -20.62 -8.69 -10.30
N THR A 241 -20.62 -9.23 -11.52
CA THR A 241 -21.68 -10.09 -12.06
C THR A 241 -21.40 -11.58 -11.83
N GLY A 242 -20.14 -11.96 -11.62
CA GLY A 242 -19.71 -13.36 -11.60
C GLY A 242 -19.61 -14.00 -12.98
N THR A 243 -19.71 -13.20 -14.04
CA THR A 243 -19.63 -13.60 -15.46
C THR A 243 -18.63 -12.76 -16.24
N GLU A 244 -17.73 -12.06 -15.53
CA GLU A 244 -16.67 -11.26 -16.11
C GLU A 244 -15.78 -12.13 -17.00
N THR A 245 -15.32 -11.55 -18.10
CA THR A 245 -14.39 -12.19 -19.05
C THR A 245 -13.04 -11.47 -19.10
N GLN A 246 -12.90 -10.38 -18.35
CA GLN A 246 -11.71 -9.56 -18.25
C GLN A 246 -11.45 -9.22 -16.78
N ASP A 247 -10.19 -8.93 -16.47
CA ASP A 247 -9.79 -8.47 -15.16
C ASP A 247 -10.53 -7.16 -14.81
N VAL A 248 -10.82 -7.01 -13.53
CA VAL A 248 -11.33 -5.75 -12.95
C VAL A 248 -10.21 -5.16 -12.11
N VAL A 249 -9.74 -3.97 -12.47
CA VAL A 249 -8.62 -3.32 -11.77
C VAL A 249 -9.16 -2.20 -10.89
N VAL A 250 -9.17 -2.42 -9.57
CA VAL A 250 -9.54 -1.41 -8.58
C VAL A 250 -8.31 -0.67 -8.09
N THR A 251 -8.29 0.65 -8.27
CA THR A 251 -7.23 1.53 -7.76
C THR A 251 -7.75 2.28 -6.54
N LEU A 252 -7.03 2.14 -5.43
CA LEU A 252 -7.28 2.86 -4.19
C LEU A 252 -6.38 4.10 -4.14
N SER A 253 -6.91 5.26 -4.52
CA SER A 253 -6.20 6.54 -4.46
C SER A 253 -6.25 7.12 -3.05
N LEU A 254 -5.11 7.15 -2.40
CA LEU A 254 -4.93 7.60 -1.03
C LEU A 254 -4.41 9.03 -1.01
N SER A 255 -5.10 9.91 -0.30
CA SER A 255 -4.64 11.29 -0.15
C SER A 255 -3.46 11.34 0.81
N ILE A 256 -2.32 11.77 0.28
CA ILE A 256 -1.08 12.04 1.05
C ILE A 256 -0.84 13.55 1.18
N ASN A 257 -1.83 14.35 0.79
CA ASN A 257 -1.79 15.80 0.83
C ASN A 257 -1.63 16.29 2.28
N ASN A 258 -0.43 16.76 2.61
CA ASN A 258 -0.08 17.25 3.96
C ASN A 258 -0.47 16.22 5.04
N SER A 259 -0.13 14.96 4.79
CA SER A 259 -0.42 13.84 5.67
C SER A 259 0.60 13.67 6.80
N PHE A 260 1.81 14.20 6.65
CA PHE A 260 2.80 14.26 7.72
C PHE A 260 2.74 15.64 8.39
N GLU A 261 2.27 15.70 9.63
CA GLU A 261 2.00 16.94 10.36
C GLU A 261 2.72 16.96 11.70
N TRP A 262 3.23 18.13 12.08
CA TRP A 262 3.91 18.38 13.35
C TRP A 262 3.47 19.70 13.97
N GLN A 263 3.67 19.82 15.28
CA GLN A 263 3.52 21.08 16.00
C GLN A 263 4.79 21.93 15.78
N GLU A 264 4.64 23.16 15.29
CA GLU A 264 5.75 24.08 15.10
C GLU A 264 6.25 24.64 16.43
N VAL A 265 7.57 24.65 16.57
CA VAL A 265 8.28 25.49 17.55
C VAL A 265 8.80 26.74 16.83
N ASN A 266 9.35 26.54 15.63
CA ASN A 266 9.73 27.60 14.71
C ASN A 266 8.65 27.67 13.62
N ALA A 267 8.02 28.82 13.45
CA ALA A 267 6.92 28.99 12.48
C ALA A 267 7.45 29.27 11.07
N ASP A 268 8.14 28.29 10.47
CA ASP A 268 8.78 28.39 9.15
C ASP A 268 8.31 27.35 8.13
N GLY A 269 7.40 26.46 8.51
CA GLY A 269 6.86 25.41 7.67
C GLY A 269 7.81 24.23 7.44
N LYS A 270 8.93 24.14 8.16
CA LYS A 270 9.91 23.06 8.05
C LYS A 270 9.88 22.18 9.29
N TYR A 271 10.14 20.89 9.11
CA TYR A 271 10.18 19.96 10.23
C TYR A 271 11.57 19.96 10.86
N GLU A 272 11.66 20.48 12.09
CA GLU A 272 12.87 20.66 12.87
C GLU A 272 12.83 19.86 14.20
N PRO A 273 13.03 18.53 14.16
CA PRO A 273 12.97 17.70 15.38
C PRO A 273 14.02 18.13 16.42
N ALA A 274 15.15 18.70 16.00
CA ALA A 274 16.17 19.23 16.90
C ALA A 274 15.72 20.48 17.68
N ALA A 275 14.74 21.22 17.17
CA ALA A 275 14.10 22.35 17.86
C ALA A 275 13.02 21.90 18.86
N GLY A 276 12.74 20.60 18.94
CA GLY A 276 11.71 20.04 19.81
C GLY A 276 10.33 19.91 19.16
N GLU A 277 10.25 20.00 17.83
CA GLU A 277 9.01 19.75 17.09
C GLU A 277 8.62 18.28 17.16
N ASN A 278 7.33 18.02 17.36
CA ASN A 278 6.80 16.67 17.52
C ASN A 278 5.77 16.38 16.45
N VAL A 279 5.86 15.18 15.87
CA VAL A 279 4.86 14.65 14.94
C VAL A 279 3.54 14.48 15.67
N VAL A 280 2.47 15.07 15.12
CA VAL A 280 1.12 14.98 15.66
C VAL A 280 0.22 14.10 14.82
N ASP A 281 0.46 13.99 13.51
CA ASP A 281 -0.35 13.15 12.63
C ASP A 281 0.48 12.58 11.48
N MET A 282 0.24 11.30 11.17
CA MET A 282 0.82 10.56 10.04
C MET A 282 -0.25 9.74 9.31
N GLY A 283 -1.52 10.05 9.58
CA GLY A 283 -2.67 9.42 8.98
C GLY A 283 -2.86 9.88 7.54
N LEU A 284 -3.37 8.99 6.71
CA LEU A 284 -3.80 9.36 5.38
C LEU A 284 -5.02 10.27 5.44
N ARG A 285 -5.19 11.05 4.38
CA ARG A 285 -6.14 12.15 4.35
C ARG A 285 -7.34 11.89 3.45
N GLY A 286 -7.56 10.65 3.04
CA GLY A 286 -8.75 10.24 2.29
C GLY A 286 -8.49 9.03 1.40
N LEU A 287 -9.58 8.46 0.89
CA LEU A 287 -9.56 7.35 -0.06
C LEU A 287 -10.60 7.62 -1.16
N ILE A 288 -10.14 7.68 -2.41
CA ILE A 288 -10.97 7.72 -3.60
C ILE A 288 -10.70 6.45 -4.40
N PRO A 289 -11.64 5.49 -4.43
CA PRO A 289 -11.51 4.31 -5.25
C PRO A 289 -12.00 4.55 -6.69
N SER A 290 -11.35 3.92 -7.64
CA SER A 290 -11.76 3.84 -9.03
C SER A 290 -11.57 2.43 -9.57
N TYR A 291 -12.22 2.10 -10.69
CA TYR A 291 -12.05 0.82 -11.34
C TYR A 291 -12.16 0.93 -12.86
N GLN A 292 -11.59 -0.06 -13.55
CA GLN A 292 -11.65 -0.27 -14.99
C GLN A 292 -11.75 -1.76 -15.31
#